data_AF-A0A1F6PER8-F1
#
_entry.id   AF-A0A1F6PER8-F1
#
_cell.length_a   1.000
_cell.length_b   1.000
_cell.length_c   1.000
_cell.angle_alpha   90.00
_cell.angle_beta   90.00
_cell.angle_gamma   90.00
#
_symmetry.space_group_name_H-M   'P 1'
#
loop_
_entity.id
_entity.type
_entity.pdbx_description
1 polymer ?
#
loop_
_entity_poly.entity_id
_entity_poly.type
_entity_poly.pdbx_seq_one_letter_code
_entity_poly.pdbx_strand_id
1 'polypeptide(L)'
;MVVARSIAKNELDKLHLDVLPRVTRLAFLECIKLPLFAKNNWYLAGGTALALQVGHRQSVDLDFFTTKLSFDELAVERELLATGKWQLTYKEKGTIYGVYADAKMSLIAYPFFIPTTGKLHCGTVSVLLPSDVAAMKIIAISQRGRKRDFFDLYWYAKNCESVADVIKRAVKQYPGQEKNINHIIKSLTYFADAEDDLMPKIKFKATWKEVKKFFQGQAKLIASDLLLK
;
A
#
# COMPACT_ATOMS: atom_id res chain seq x y z
N MET A 1 -16.76 -4.10 -25.58
CA MET A 1 -16.14 -5.43 -25.33
C MET A 1 -14.70 -5.21 -24.86
N VAL A 2 -14.44 -5.31 -23.55
CA VAL A 2 -13.05 -5.41 -23.06
C VAL A 2 -12.68 -6.88 -23.19
N VAL A 3 -11.85 -7.20 -24.19
CA VAL A 3 -11.26 -8.53 -24.34
C VAL A 3 -10.52 -8.84 -23.06
N ALA A 4 -10.95 -9.84 -22.30
CA ALA A 4 -10.20 -10.35 -21.16
C ALA A 4 -8.84 -10.81 -21.69
N ARG A 5 -7.78 -10.01 -21.51
CA ARG A 5 -6.41 -10.45 -21.79
C ARG A 5 -6.18 -11.71 -20.97
N SER A 6 -5.81 -12.83 -21.63
CA SER A 6 -5.33 -13.99 -20.89
C SER A 6 -4.12 -13.56 -20.07
N ILE A 7 -4.18 -13.73 -18.74
CA ILE A 7 -3.09 -13.37 -17.84
C ILE A 7 -1.90 -14.23 -18.23
N ALA A 8 -0.82 -13.59 -18.68
CA ALA A 8 0.38 -14.32 -19.06
C ALA A 8 1.04 -14.87 -17.79
N LYS A 9 1.36 -16.18 -17.80
CA LYS A 9 1.96 -16.89 -16.65
C LYS A 9 3.21 -16.16 -16.09
N ASN A 10 3.97 -15.53 -16.99
CA ASN A 10 5.16 -14.74 -16.69
C ASN A 10 4.91 -13.46 -15.85
N GLU A 11 3.68 -12.95 -15.77
CA GLU A 11 3.34 -11.79 -14.92
C GLU A 11 3.14 -12.21 -13.47
N LEU A 12 2.54 -13.39 -13.25
CA LEU A 12 2.32 -13.95 -11.91
C LEU A 12 3.60 -14.50 -11.29
N ASP A 13 4.52 -15.02 -12.12
CA ASP A 13 5.82 -15.55 -11.66
C ASP A 13 6.72 -14.46 -11.03
N LYS A 14 6.41 -13.17 -11.25
CA LYS A 14 7.08 -12.03 -10.63
C LYS A 14 6.55 -11.71 -9.23
N LEU A 15 5.50 -12.39 -8.77
CA LEU A 15 4.83 -12.10 -7.51
C LEU A 15 5.00 -13.25 -6.49
N HIS A 16 5.27 -12.87 -5.24
CA HIS A 16 5.29 -13.76 -4.08
C HIS A 16 3.88 -14.08 -3.60
N LEU A 17 3.10 -14.83 -4.37
CA LEU A 17 1.70 -15.18 -4.00
C LEU A 17 1.59 -15.98 -2.69
N ASP A 18 2.67 -16.61 -2.24
CA ASP A 18 2.77 -17.33 -0.98
C ASP A 18 2.77 -16.41 0.26
N VAL A 19 2.88 -15.09 0.08
CA VAL A 19 2.65 -14.12 1.19
C VAL A 19 1.18 -13.88 1.48
N LEU A 20 0.28 -14.23 0.57
CA LEU A 20 -1.15 -14.08 0.78
C LEU A 20 -1.72 -15.37 1.38
N PRO A 21 -2.53 -15.29 2.45
CA PRO A 21 -3.36 -16.40 2.88
C PRO A 21 -4.20 -16.92 1.72
N ARG A 22 -4.59 -18.20 1.77
CA ARG A 22 -5.36 -18.84 0.70
C ARG A 22 -6.56 -18.00 0.24
N VAL A 23 -7.33 -17.47 1.19
CA VAL A 23 -8.51 -16.64 0.91
C VAL A 23 -8.14 -15.36 0.15
N THR A 24 -7.22 -14.55 0.68
CA THR A 24 -6.74 -13.32 0.03
C THR A 24 -6.10 -13.60 -1.34
N ARG A 25 -5.37 -14.70 -1.48
CA ARG A 25 -4.78 -15.11 -2.76
C ARG A 25 -5.84 -15.41 -3.80
N LEU A 26 -6.86 -16.18 -3.45
CA LEU A 26 -7.96 -16.49 -4.37
C LEU A 26 -8.74 -15.24 -4.77
N ALA A 27 -9.04 -14.35 -3.81
CA ALA A 27 -9.68 -13.08 -4.09
C ALA A 27 -8.83 -12.22 -5.05
N PHE A 28 -7.53 -12.10 -4.83
CA PHE A 28 -6.62 -11.37 -5.73
C PHE A 28 -6.62 -11.97 -7.14
N LEU A 29 -6.54 -13.29 -7.28
CA LEU A 29 -6.57 -13.98 -8.57
C LEU A 29 -7.90 -13.80 -9.32
N GLU A 30 -9.00 -13.55 -8.61
CA GLU A 30 -10.27 -13.16 -9.22
C GLU A 30 -10.28 -11.68 -9.61
N CYS A 31 -9.74 -10.78 -8.76
CA CYS A 31 -9.64 -9.35 -9.05
C CYS A 31 -8.85 -9.07 -10.34
N ILE A 32 -7.73 -9.76 -10.59
CA ILE A 32 -6.92 -9.57 -11.81
C ILE A 32 -7.63 -9.96 -13.11
N LYS A 33 -8.83 -10.54 -13.03
CA LYS A 33 -9.69 -10.86 -14.18
C LYS A 33 -10.83 -9.85 -14.36
N LEU A 34 -11.14 -9.04 -13.35
CA LEU A 34 -12.27 -8.12 -13.38
C LEU A 34 -11.95 -6.89 -14.25
N PRO A 35 -12.77 -6.59 -15.28
CA PRO A 35 -12.59 -5.39 -16.11
C PRO A 35 -12.66 -4.08 -15.31
N LEU A 36 -13.34 -4.09 -14.16
CA LEU A 36 -13.44 -2.98 -13.23
C LEU A 36 -12.08 -2.32 -12.95
N PHE A 37 -11.03 -3.09 -12.73
CA PHE A 37 -9.71 -2.54 -12.35
C PHE A 37 -8.91 -2.00 -13.52
N ALA A 38 -9.18 -2.47 -14.74
CA ALA A 38 -8.62 -1.88 -15.95
C ALA A 38 -9.31 -0.54 -16.30
N LYS A 39 -10.60 -0.41 -15.94
CA LYS A 39 -11.32 0.87 -16.02
C LYS A 39 -10.81 1.81 -14.93
N ASN A 40 -10.89 3.11 -15.13
CA ASN A 40 -10.66 4.13 -14.10
C ASN A 40 -9.28 4.15 -13.41
N ASN A 41 -8.26 3.52 -14.01
CA ASN A 41 -6.86 3.54 -13.54
C ASN A 41 -6.69 3.08 -12.07
N TRP A 42 -7.46 2.08 -11.65
CA TRP A 42 -7.27 1.48 -10.34
C TRP A 42 -5.90 0.84 -10.20
N TYR A 43 -5.35 0.90 -9.00
CA TYR A 43 -4.12 0.21 -8.67
C TYR A 43 -4.17 -0.35 -7.26
N LEU A 44 -3.63 -1.56 -7.09
CA LEU A 44 -3.38 -2.16 -5.79
C LEU A 44 -2.20 -1.44 -5.14
N ALA A 45 -2.36 -0.99 -3.90
CA ALA A 45 -1.32 -0.36 -3.12
C ALA A 45 -1.22 -0.95 -1.71
N GLY A 46 -0.65 -0.18 -0.78
CA GLY A 46 -0.55 -0.55 0.62
C GLY A 46 0.35 -1.77 0.86
N GLY A 47 0.13 -2.41 2.00
CA GLY A 47 0.98 -3.52 2.46
C GLY A 47 1.00 -4.72 1.51
N THR A 48 -0.10 -4.96 0.81
CA THR A 48 -0.26 -6.11 -0.09
C THR A 48 0.46 -5.91 -1.41
N ALA A 49 0.44 -4.69 -1.98
CA ALA A 49 1.24 -4.38 -3.16
C ALA A 49 2.75 -4.57 -2.92
N LEU A 50 3.25 -4.12 -1.75
CA LEU A 50 4.65 -4.34 -1.39
C LEU A 50 4.93 -5.82 -1.15
N ALA A 51 4.14 -6.50 -0.31
CA ALA A 51 4.36 -7.90 0.04
C ALA A 51 4.36 -8.83 -1.19
N LEU A 52 3.45 -8.59 -2.15
CA LEU A 52 3.41 -9.35 -3.40
C LEU A 52 4.69 -9.19 -4.23
N GLN A 53 5.33 -8.02 -4.21
CA GLN A 53 6.52 -7.78 -5.03
C GLN A 53 7.82 -8.19 -4.35
N VAL A 54 7.89 -8.18 -3.01
CA VAL A 54 9.16 -8.40 -2.30
C VAL A 54 9.15 -9.53 -1.28
N GLY A 55 8.00 -10.16 -1.04
CA GLY A 55 7.95 -11.37 -0.21
C GLY A 55 8.20 -11.16 1.28
N HIS A 56 8.28 -9.93 1.79
CA HIS A 56 8.85 -9.63 3.11
C HIS A 56 7.96 -9.97 4.29
N ARG A 57 6.64 -10.05 4.13
CA ARG A 57 5.70 -10.47 5.18
C ARG A 57 4.38 -10.97 4.61
N GLN A 58 3.60 -11.67 5.44
CA GLN A 58 2.21 -11.99 5.12
C GLN A 58 1.37 -10.71 5.04
N SER A 59 0.45 -10.63 4.06
CA SER A 59 -0.54 -9.54 3.95
C SER A 59 -1.93 -10.09 3.64
N VAL A 60 -2.97 -9.40 4.11
CA VAL A 60 -4.33 -9.98 4.19
C VAL A 60 -5.44 -9.13 3.55
N ASP A 61 -5.19 -7.83 3.35
CA ASP A 61 -6.15 -6.86 2.82
C ASP A 61 -5.86 -6.56 1.33
N LEU A 62 -6.87 -6.28 0.51
CA LEU A 62 -6.69 -5.82 -0.87
C LEU A 62 -7.11 -4.35 -0.99
N ASP A 63 -6.13 -3.45 -0.98
CA ASP A 63 -6.40 -2.01 -1.02
C ASP A 63 -6.19 -1.43 -2.42
N PHE A 64 -7.29 -1.08 -3.09
CA PHE A 64 -7.28 -0.48 -4.42
C PHE A 64 -7.54 1.02 -4.33
N PHE A 65 -6.75 1.77 -5.09
CA PHE A 65 -6.82 3.22 -5.12
C PHE A 65 -6.95 3.73 -6.56
N THR A 66 -7.51 4.92 -6.71
CA THR A 66 -7.49 5.68 -7.98
C THR A 66 -7.07 7.11 -7.70
N THR A 67 -6.33 7.74 -8.62
CA THR A 67 -5.96 9.16 -8.51
C THR A 67 -7.08 10.10 -8.95
N LYS A 68 -8.24 9.56 -9.34
CA LYS A 68 -9.43 10.38 -9.61
C LYS A 68 -9.94 11.00 -8.32
N LEU A 69 -10.49 12.21 -8.44
CA LEU A 69 -11.13 12.92 -7.32
C LEU A 69 -12.33 12.16 -6.75
N SER A 70 -13.05 11.44 -7.59
CA SER A 70 -14.16 10.56 -7.22
C SER A 70 -14.35 9.44 -8.25
N PHE A 71 -15.18 8.47 -7.91
CA PHE A 71 -15.68 7.44 -8.81
C PHE A 71 -17.17 7.19 -8.49
N ASP A 72 -17.91 6.59 -9.42
CA ASP A 72 -19.31 6.23 -9.16
C ASP A 72 -19.37 4.99 -8.27
N GLU A 73 -19.59 5.19 -6.96
CA GLU A 73 -19.59 4.13 -5.97
C GLU A 73 -20.71 3.10 -6.24
N LEU A 74 -21.87 3.55 -6.73
CA LEU A 74 -23.01 2.69 -7.04
C LEU A 74 -22.74 1.83 -8.28
N ALA A 75 -22.06 2.36 -9.29
CA ALA A 75 -21.66 1.58 -10.46
C ALA A 75 -20.60 0.54 -10.11
N VAL A 76 -19.58 0.93 -9.32
CA VAL A 76 -18.54 0.01 -8.84
C VAL A 76 -19.14 -1.10 -7.99
N GLU A 77 -20.01 -0.77 -7.04
CA GLU A 77 -20.70 -1.75 -6.19
C GLU A 77 -21.56 -2.70 -7.02
N ARG A 78 -22.28 -2.20 -8.04
CA ARG A 78 -23.07 -3.04 -8.96
C ARG A 78 -22.18 -4.02 -9.74
N GLU A 79 -21.02 -3.59 -10.25
CA GLU A 79 -20.06 -4.47 -10.92
C GLU A 79 -19.53 -5.56 -9.96
N LEU A 80 -19.27 -5.21 -8.70
CA LEU A 80 -18.82 -6.18 -7.69
C LEU A 80 -19.93 -7.14 -7.25
N LEU A 81 -21.15 -6.67 -7.05
CA LEU A 81 -22.31 -7.52 -6.71
C LEU A 81 -22.62 -8.53 -7.82
N ALA A 82 -22.48 -8.14 -9.09
CA ALA A 82 -22.69 -9.02 -10.24
C ALA A 82 -21.75 -10.24 -10.27
N THR A 83 -20.65 -10.21 -9.51
CA THR A 83 -19.76 -11.37 -9.36
C THR A 83 -20.32 -12.46 -8.43
N GLY A 84 -21.33 -12.12 -7.61
CA GLY A 84 -21.85 -12.99 -6.55
C GLY A 84 -20.91 -13.17 -5.35
N LYS A 85 -19.78 -12.43 -5.29
CA LYS A 85 -18.73 -12.61 -4.27
C LYS A 85 -18.51 -11.39 -3.38
N TRP A 86 -19.34 -10.34 -3.53
CA TRP A 86 -19.18 -9.07 -2.84
C TRP A 86 -20.17 -8.90 -1.69
N GLN A 87 -19.67 -8.42 -0.56
CA GLN A 87 -20.47 -8.00 0.59
C GLN A 87 -20.01 -6.61 1.03
N LEU A 88 -20.89 -5.62 0.92
CA LEU A 88 -20.61 -4.25 1.36
C LEU A 88 -20.54 -4.19 2.89
N THR A 89 -19.49 -3.56 3.44
CA THR A 89 -19.41 -3.28 4.87
C THR A 89 -19.53 -1.80 5.19
N TYR A 90 -19.06 -0.93 4.28
CA TYR A 90 -19.10 0.52 4.46
C TYR A 90 -19.00 1.24 3.12
N LYS A 91 -19.72 2.34 2.99
CA LYS A 91 -19.72 3.19 1.79
C LYS A 91 -19.88 4.64 2.17
N GLU A 92 -19.00 5.48 1.66
CA GLU A 92 -19.10 6.94 1.69
C GLU A 92 -18.56 7.51 0.38
N LYS A 93 -18.65 8.82 0.20
CA LYS A 93 -18.12 9.49 -0.99
C LYS A 93 -16.61 9.25 -1.11
N GLY A 94 -16.19 8.64 -2.21
CA GLY A 94 -14.80 8.31 -2.52
C GLY A 94 -14.29 7.04 -1.84
N THR A 95 -15.11 6.30 -1.10
CA THR A 95 -14.63 5.13 -0.35
C THR A 95 -15.68 4.01 -0.32
N ILE A 96 -15.26 2.81 -0.72
CA ILE A 96 -16.02 1.58 -0.52
C ILE A 96 -15.14 0.59 0.25
N TYR A 97 -15.69 0.03 1.33
CA TYR A 97 -15.13 -1.14 2.00
C TYR A 97 -16.10 -2.31 1.94
N GLY A 98 -15.54 -3.49 1.81
CA GLY A 98 -16.31 -4.73 1.87
C GLY A 98 -15.43 -5.96 1.88
N VAL A 99 -16.09 -7.08 1.68
CA VAL A 99 -15.46 -8.40 1.58
C VAL A 99 -15.72 -8.91 0.17
N TYR A 100 -14.64 -9.23 -0.55
CA TYR A 100 -14.68 -9.83 -1.87
C TYR A 100 -14.05 -11.22 -1.82
N ALA A 101 -14.84 -12.26 -2.12
CA ALA A 101 -14.39 -13.66 -2.04
C ALA A 101 -13.70 -13.97 -0.69
N ASP A 102 -14.35 -13.58 0.41
CA ASP A 102 -13.91 -13.72 1.81
C ASP A 102 -12.65 -12.93 2.21
N ALA A 103 -12.09 -12.11 1.32
CA ALA A 103 -10.98 -11.21 1.62
C ALA A 103 -11.46 -9.77 1.81
N LYS A 104 -10.90 -9.06 2.81
CA LYS A 104 -11.14 -7.62 2.97
C LYS A 104 -10.63 -6.87 1.74
N MET A 105 -11.46 -6.00 1.19
CA MET A 105 -11.13 -5.20 0.03
C MET A 105 -11.62 -3.77 0.21
N SER A 106 -10.77 -2.81 -0.17
CA SER A 106 -11.09 -1.39 -0.18
C SER A 106 -10.92 -0.80 -1.59
N LEU A 107 -11.79 0.14 -1.95
CA LEU A 107 -11.69 0.97 -3.14
C LEU A 107 -11.78 2.44 -2.74
N ILE A 108 -10.70 3.19 -2.95
CA ILE A 108 -10.53 4.53 -2.38
C ILE A 108 -10.10 5.54 -3.47
N ALA A 109 -10.78 6.68 -3.54
CA ALA A 109 -10.36 7.85 -4.31
C ALA A 109 -9.24 8.56 -3.55
N TYR A 110 -8.10 8.72 -4.20
CA TYR A 110 -6.85 9.17 -3.57
C TYR A 110 -6.14 10.20 -4.47
N PRO A 111 -6.78 11.36 -4.72
CA PRO A 111 -6.35 12.33 -5.74
C PRO A 111 -5.11 13.13 -5.35
N PHE A 112 -4.73 13.11 -4.07
CA PHE A 112 -3.63 13.90 -3.54
C PHE A 112 -2.27 13.19 -3.65
N PHE A 113 -2.23 11.99 -4.23
CA PHE A 113 -1.02 11.22 -4.46
C PHE A 113 -0.68 11.16 -5.95
N ILE A 114 0.57 11.44 -6.27
CA ILE A 114 1.13 11.39 -7.61
C ILE A 114 2.09 10.19 -7.69
N PRO A 115 1.64 9.02 -8.17
CA PRO A 115 2.51 7.86 -8.33
C PRO A 115 3.59 8.11 -9.38
N THR A 116 4.73 7.42 -9.25
CA THR A 116 5.73 7.42 -10.31
C THR A 116 5.20 6.77 -11.59
N THR A 117 5.83 7.10 -12.72
CA THR A 117 5.51 6.47 -14.00
C THR A 117 6.04 5.03 -14.00
N GLY A 118 5.14 4.07 -14.22
CA GLY A 118 5.45 2.64 -14.19
C GLY A 118 4.66 1.93 -13.10
N LYS A 119 3.91 0.90 -13.49
CA LYS A 119 3.25 -0.03 -12.57
C LYS A 119 3.53 -1.43 -13.05
N LEU A 120 3.65 -2.37 -12.11
CA LEU A 120 3.64 -3.78 -12.48
C LEU A 120 2.19 -4.13 -12.86
N HIS A 121 1.98 -4.70 -14.03
CA HIS A 121 0.65 -5.15 -14.44
C HIS A 121 0.51 -6.65 -14.19
N CYS A 122 -0.63 -7.04 -13.65
CA CYS A 122 -1.03 -8.43 -13.50
C CYS A 122 -2.51 -8.56 -13.90
N GLY A 123 -2.75 -9.05 -15.11
CA GLY A 123 -4.09 -9.03 -15.69
C GLY A 123 -4.66 -7.61 -15.79
N THR A 124 -5.86 -7.39 -15.21
CA THR A 124 -6.52 -6.07 -15.19
C THR A 124 -6.05 -5.15 -14.07
N VAL A 125 -5.28 -5.66 -13.11
CA VAL A 125 -4.82 -4.89 -11.95
C VAL A 125 -3.44 -4.31 -12.23
N SER A 126 -3.30 -3.01 -11.96
CA SER A 126 -1.98 -2.40 -11.81
C SER A 126 -1.54 -2.50 -10.34
N VAL A 127 -0.30 -2.88 -10.09
CA VAL A 127 0.30 -2.94 -8.74
C VAL A 127 1.28 -1.79 -8.60
N LEU A 128 1.12 -1.01 -7.52
CA LEU A 128 1.94 0.16 -7.24
C LEU A 128 3.39 -0.27 -6.94
N LEU A 129 4.36 0.49 -7.42
CA LEU A 129 5.78 0.16 -7.24
C LEU A 129 6.18 0.19 -5.74
N PRO A 130 7.16 -0.62 -5.32
CA PRO A 130 7.63 -0.64 -3.93
C PRO A 130 8.04 0.74 -3.40
N SER A 131 8.68 1.57 -4.25
CA SER A 131 9.10 2.93 -3.93
C SER A 131 7.94 3.88 -3.62
N ASP A 132 6.88 3.78 -4.41
CA ASP A 132 5.64 4.53 -4.22
C ASP A 132 4.91 4.06 -2.96
N VAL A 133 4.86 2.76 -2.71
CA VAL A 133 4.29 2.22 -1.47
C VAL A 133 5.09 2.70 -0.26
N ALA A 134 6.42 2.76 -0.33
CA ALA A 134 7.25 3.28 0.75
C ALA A 134 6.95 4.76 1.05
N ALA A 135 6.73 5.58 0.03
CA ALA A 135 6.27 6.95 0.21
C ALA A 135 4.88 7.02 0.87
N MET A 136 3.94 6.14 0.48
CA MET A 136 2.66 6.02 1.19
C MET A 136 2.85 5.64 2.66
N LYS A 137 3.86 4.83 3.02
CA LYS A 137 4.14 4.49 4.42
C LYS A 137 4.63 5.69 5.22
N ILE A 138 5.42 6.59 4.64
CA ILE A 138 5.80 7.85 5.29
C ILE A 138 4.55 8.66 5.68
N ILE A 139 3.60 8.79 4.76
CA ILE A 139 2.35 9.52 5.01
C ILE A 139 1.45 8.78 6.01
N ALA A 140 1.32 7.46 5.91
CA ALA A 140 0.54 6.67 6.86
C ALA A 140 1.10 6.79 8.28
N ILE A 141 2.43 6.71 8.44
CA ILE A 141 3.11 6.87 9.73
C ILE A 141 2.92 8.28 10.29
N SER A 142 2.95 9.31 9.45
CA SER A 142 2.74 10.70 9.91
C SER A 142 1.31 11.01 10.34
N GLN A 143 0.33 10.17 9.97
CA GLN A 143 -1.06 10.35 10.36
C GLN A 143 -1.45 9.43 11.52
N ARG A 144 -1.28 8.12 11.33
CA ARG A 144 -1.58 7.07 12.31
C ARG A 144 -0.75 5.84 11.98
N GLY A 145 0.48 5.81 12.48
CA GLY A 145 1.41 4.72 12.20
C GLY A 145 0.92 3.40 12.80
N ARG A 146 0.66 2.41 11.95
CA ARG A 146 0.47 1.02 12.39
C ARG A 146 1.81 0.32 12.49
N LYS A 147 1.94 -0.68 13.35
CA LYS A 147 3.17 -1.49 13.50
C LYS A 147 3.61 -2.08 12.16
N ARG A 148 2.67 -2.58 11.35
CA ARG A 148 2.95 -3.09 9.99
C ARG A 148 3.55 -2.05 9.05
N ASP A 149 3.19 -0.76 9.19
CA ASP A 149 3.72 0.32 8.35
C ASP A 149 5.20 0.58 8.66
N PHE A 150 5.56 0.55 9.94
CA PHE A 150 6.96 0.63 10.36
C PHE A 150 7.78 -0.57 9.87
N PHE A 151 7.26 -1.80 9.94
CA PHE A 151 7.97 -2.97 9.41
C PHE A 151 8.12 -2.93 7.88
N ASP A 152 7.09 -2.46 7.16
CA ASP A 152 7.14 -2.27 5.70
C ASP A 152 8.23 -1.26 5.32
N LEU A 153 8.21 -0.07 5.96
CA LEU A 153 9.19 0.97 5.71
C LEU A 153 10.60 0.56 6.17
N TYR A 154 10.73 -0.14 7.28
CA TYR A 154 12.01 -0.66 7.77
C TYR A 154 12.65 -1.61 6.75
N TRP A 155 11.87 -2.58 6.27
CA TRP A 155 12.35 -3.54 5.29
C TRP A 155 12.78 -2.81 4.01
N TYR A 156 11.92 -1.94 3.50
CA TYR A 156 12.22 -1.20 2.27
C TYR A 156 13.46 -0.31 2.43
N ALA A 157 13.59 0.39 3.56
CA ALA A 157 14.73 1.27 3.81
C ALA A 157 16.07 0.53 3.96
N LYS A 158 16.03 -0.73 4.40
CA LYS A 158 17.22 -1.58 4.52
C LYS A 158 17.66 -2.23 3.22
N ASN A 159 16.76 -2.37 2.25
CA ASN A 159 17.02 -3.16 1.04
C ASN A 159 16.98 -2.33 -0.25
N CYS A 160 16.39 -1.14 -0.24
CA CYS A 160 16.11 -0.38 -1.46
C CYS A 160 16.70 1.05 -1.45
N GLU A 161 16.23 1.94 -0.57
CA GLU A 161 16.70 3.34 -0.51
C GLU A 161 16.64 3.89 0.93
N SER A 162 17.41 4.94 1.24
CA SER A 162 17.47 5.48 2.61
C SER A 162 16.14 6.10 3.07
N VAL A 163 15.86 6.13 4.38
CA VAL A 163 14.63 6.77 4.91
C VAL A 163 14.55 8.25 4.48
N ALA A 164 15.70 8.95 4.44
CA ALA A 164 15.77 10.32 3.99
C ALA A 164 15.30 10.48 2.53
N ASP A 165 15.69 9.54 1.65
CA ASP A 165 15.28 9.57 0.25
C ASP A 165 13.81 9.18 0.06
N VAL A 166 13.28 8.25 0.87
CA VAL A 166 11.83 7.96 0.90
C VAL A 166 11.04 9.19 1.32
N ILE A 167 11.51 9.97 2.31
CA ILE A 167 10.84 11.22 2.71
C ILE A 167 10.86 12.24 1.57
N LYS A 168 12.00 12.45 0.92
CA LYS A 168 12.10 13.34 -0.25
C LYS A 168 11.13 12.92 -1.36
N ARG A 169 11.03 11.61 -1.60
CA ARG A 169 10.06 11.03 -2.55
C ARG A 169 8.64 11.32 -2.11
N ALA A 170 8.28 11.06 -0.85
CA ALA A 170 6.94 11.33 -0.32
C ALA A 170 6.56 12.80 -0.47
N VAL A 171 7.45 13.74 -0.17
CA VAL A 171 7.20 15.18 -0.37
C VAL A 171 6.92 15.52 -1.83
N LYS A 172 7.62 14.91 -2.78
CA LYS A 172 7.38 15.12 -4.22
C LYS A 172 6.05 14.52 -4.69
N GLN A 173 5.65 13.38 -4.12
CA GLN A 173 4.45 12.66 -4.53
C GLN A 173 3.18 13.18 -3.85
N TYR A 174 3.32 14.00 -2.80
CA TYR A 174 2.23 14.60 -2.06
C TYR A 174 2.45 16.12 -1.96
N PRO A 175 2.07 16.89 -3.00
CA PRO A 175 2.20 18.35 -3.00
C PRO A 175 1.55 18.97 -1.76
N GLY A 176 2.25 19.88 -1.07
CA GLY A 176 1.82 20.50 0.19
C GLY A 176 2.44 19.86 1.43
N GLN A 177 3.00 18.65 1.34
CA GLN A 177 3.66 17.98 2.48
C GLN A 177 5.07 18.50 2.76
N GLU A 178 5.66 19.33 1.90
CA GLU A 178 6.95 19.98 2.14
C GLU A 178 6.98 20.79 3.44
N LYS A 179 5.83 21.33 3.86
CA LYS A 179 5.67 22.08 5.11
C LYS A 179 5.65 21.19 6.35
N ASN A 180 5.49 19.88 6.18
CA ASN A 180 5.27 18.92 7.25
C ASN A 180 6.49 18.02 7.52
N ILE A 181 7.67 18.32 6.95
CA ILE A 181 8.89 17.49 7.12
C ILE A 181 9.21 17.28 8.61
N ASN A 182 9.14 18.32 9.43
CA ASN A 182 9.38 18.21 10.88
C ASN A 182 8.37 17.29 11.57
N HIS A 183 7.11 17.34 11.16
CA HIS A 183 6.06 16.45 11.67
C HIS A 183 6.31 15.00 11.25
N ILE A 184 6.69 14.77 10.00
CA ILE A 184 7.05 13.45 9.47
C ILE A 184 8.20 12.85 10.29
N ILE A 185 9.29 13.60 10.52
CA ILE A 185 10.46 13.12 11.27
C ILE A 185 10.09 12.78 12.72
N LYS A 186 9.29 13.63 13.38
CA LYS A 186 8.77 13.35 14.73
C LYS A 186 7.91 12.08 14.74
N SER A 187 7.09 11.89 13.72
CA SER A 187 6.19 10.72 13.63
C SER A 187 6.95 9.40 13.45
N LEU A 188 8.14 9.42 12.85
CA LEU A 188 9.00 8.22 12.75
C LEU A 188 9.43 7.68 14.12
N THR A 189 9.39 8.50 15.18
CA THR A 189 9.72 8.08 16.55
C THR A 189 8.52 8.02 17.49
N TYR A 190 7.33 8.32 16.98
CA TYR A 190 6.08 8.23 17.73
C TYR A 190 5.45 6.84 17.54
N PHE A 191 5.66 5.97 18.53
CA PHE A 191 5.26 4.56 18.45
C PHE A 191 3.95 4.24 19.17
N ALA A 192 3.36 5.20 19.89
CA ALA A 192 2.20 4.94 20.76
C ALA A 192 1.02 4.32 19.99
N ASP A 193 0.73 4.83 18.79
CA ASP A 193 -0.36 4.30 17.94
C ASP A 193 -0.12 2.86 17.45
N ALA A 194 1.13 2.44 17.40
CA ALA A 194 1.56 1.13 16.91
C ALA A 194 1.86 0.13 18.05
N GLU A 195 2.01 0.58 19.29
CA GLU A 195 2.58 -0.25 20.35
C GLU A 195 1.72 -1.49 20.63
N ASP A 196 0.40 -1.33 20.63
CA ASP A 196 -0.58 -2.41 20.89
C ASP A 196 -1.01 -3.20 19.65
N ASP A 197 -0.59 -2.78 18.44
CA ASP A 197 -0.89 -3.54 17.22
C ASP A 197 -0.27 -4.94 17.28
N LEU A 198 -0.91 -5.94 16.66
CA LEU A 198 -0.32 -7.26 16.51
C LEU A 198 0.99 -7.20 15.71
N MET A 199 1.97 -8.02 16.10
CA MET A 199 3.19 -8.21 15.32
C MET A 199 2.86 -8.75 13.92
N PRO A 200 3.35 -8.11 12.84
CA PRO A 200 3.16 -8.66 11.51
C PRO A 200 3.92 -9.98 11.36
N LYS A 201 3.36 -10.92 10.59
CA LYS A 201 4.02 -12.19 10.24
C LYS A 201 5.09 -11.94 9.18
N ILE A 202 6.27 -11.50 9.61
CA ILE A 202 7.41 -11.19 8.75
C ILE A 202 8.16 -12.45 8.29
N LYS A 203 8.79 -12.37 7.12
CA LYS A 203 9.66 -13.41 6.53
C LYS A 203 11.15 -13.01 6.56
N PHE A 204 11.50 -12.03 7.40
CA PHE A 204 12.88 -11.59 7.66
C PHE A 204 13.13 -11.48 9.16
N LYS A 205 14.39 -11.34 9.57
CA LYS A 205 14.77 -11.21 10.97
C LYS A 205 14.68 -9.75 11.42
N ALA A 206 13.68 -9.42 12.22
CA ALA A 206 13.58 -8.16 12.94
C ALA A 206 12.60 -8.27 14.12
N THR A 207 12.92 -7.57 15.20
CA THR A 207 12.05 -7.39 16.37
C THR A 207 11.47 -5.98 16.37
N TRP A 208 10.36 -5.78 17.09
CA TRP A 208 9.78 -4.43 17.23
C TRP A 208 10.79 -3.45 17.86
N LYS A 209 11.58 -3.91 18.83
CA LYS A 209 12.63 -3.11 19.47
C LYS A 209 13.69 -2.65 18.47
N GLU A 210 14.13 -3.52 17.57
CA GLU A 210 15.10 -3.18 16.52
C GLU A 210 14.53 -2.17 15.51
N VAL A 211 13.27 -2.34 15.11
CA VAL A 211 12.59 -1.40 14.22
C VAL A 211 12.49 -0.02 14.87
N LYS A 212 12.07 0.06 16.14
CA LYS A 212 12.03 1.32 16.90
C LYS A 212 13.40 1.99 16.97
N LYS A 213 14.44 1.23 17.34
CA LYS A 213 15.82 1.74 17.43
C LYS A 213 16.33 2.25 16.08
N PHE A 214 15.99 1.57 14.99
CA PHE A 214 16.33 2.00 13.65
C PHE A 214 15.73 3.37 13.32
N PHE A 215 14.42 3.55 13.49
CA PHE A 215 13.78 4.82 13.16
C PHE A 215 14.19 5.97 14.08
N GLN A 216 14.44 5.70 15.37
CA GLN A 216 15.05 6.68 16.27
C GLN A 216 16.43 7.15 15.78
N GLY A 217 17.26 6.23 15.28
CA GLY A 217 18.55 6.56 14.69
C GLY A 217 18.41 7.37 13.39
N GLN A 218 17.52 6.94 12.48
CA GLN A 218 17.26 7.65 11.22
C GLN A 218 16.73 9.07 11.46
N ALA A 219 15.80 9.24 12.39
CA ALA A 219 15.23 10.55 12.70
C ALA A 219 16.30 11.53 13.23
N LYS A 220 17.24 11.06 14.06
CA LYS A 220 18.38 11.88 14.52
C LYS A 220 19.28 12.31 13.37
N LEU A 221 19.67 11.37 12.51
CA LEU A 221 20.52 11.65 11.34
C LEU A 221 19.87 12.69 10.43
N ILE A 222 18.60 12.49 10.09
CA ILE A 222 17.85 13.39 9.19
C ILE A 222 17.67 14.77 9.81
N ALA A 223 17.38 14.84 11.12
CA ALA A 223 17.24 16.12 11.82
C ALA A 223 18.56 16.91 11.85
N SER A 224 19.70 16.23 12.07
CA SER A 224 21.01 16.87 12.01
C SER A 224 21.34 17.40 10.62
N ASP A 225 21.05 16.65 9.57
CA ASP A 225 21.29 17.08 8.17
C ASP A 225 20.43 18.29 7.76
N LEU A 226 19.25 18.46 8.37
CA LEU A 226 18.37 19.60 8.13
C LEU A 226 18.82 20.88 8.87
N LEU A 227 19.52 20.74 10.00
CA LEU A 227 20.08 21.88 10.75
C LEU A 227 21.37 22.43 10.13
N LEU A 228 22.04 21.65 9.29
CA LEU A 228 23.28 22.02 8.60
C LEU A 228 23.05 22.66 7.22
N LYS A 229 21.79 22.88 6.83
CA LYS A 229 21.38 23.52 5.57
C LYS A 229 20.63 24.82 5.86
#